data_AF-A0A5A7PWL4-F1
#
_entry.id   AF-A0A5A7PWL4-F1
#
_cell.length_a   1.000
_cell.length_b   1.000
_cell.length_c   1.000
_cell.angle_alpha   90.00
_cell.angle_beta   90.00
_cell.angle_gamma   90.00
#
_symmetry.space_group_name_H-M   'P 1'
#
loop_
_entity.id
_entity.type
_entity.pdbx_description
1 polymer ?
#
loop_
_entity_poly.entity_id
_entity_poly.type
_entity_poly.pdbx_seq_one_letter_code
_entity_poly.pdbx_strand_id
1 'polypeptide(L)'
;MCSSCPEVSSTHNLHNVGVVRSRKAKMLAEWKPPVYDNESGITLVTATTRRNSPNNFDSKIHHNNLLNNILAKVEGNNSQADDAIMLDKDGYVSETNATNIFLVKKGQVMELVVKENFLLAERRISLSEFHTADEVFTTGTMGELSPVVKIDGRVIGDGRVGPVTRQLQNAYKELTAGSGVPIPTYQQS
;
A
#
# COMPACT_ATOMS: atom_id res chain seq x y z
N MET A 1 0.23 55.67 13.57
CA MET A 1 1.44 54.82 13.60
C MET A 1 0.96 53.42 13.95
N CYS A 2 0.92 52.38 13.11
CA CYS A 2 1.52 52.03 11.82
C CYS A 2 0.50 51.04 11.18
N SER A 3 -0.20 51.36 10.09
CA SER A 3 0.11 50.96 8.69
C SER A 3 0.56 49.50 8.46
N SER A 4 -0.33 48.75 7.78
CA SER A 4 -0.09 47.64 6.83
C SER A 4 0.55 46.33 7.30
N CYS A 5 -0.29 45.29 7.43
CA CYS A 5 0.03 43.91 7.03
C CYS A 5 -1.20 43.32 6.32
N PRO A 6 -1.09 42.80 5.08
CA PRO A 6 -2.22 42.25 4.33
C PRO A 6 -2.63 40.88 4.88
N GLU A 7 -3.93 40.61 4.91
CA GLU A 7 -4.51 39.30 5.19
C GLU A 7 -4.00 38.27 4.16
N VAL A 8 -3.20 37.31 4.61
CA VAL A 8 -2.83 36.15 3.81
C VAL A 8 -3.98 35.13 3.91
N SER A 9 -4.85 35.13 2.90
CA SER A 9 -5.76 34.03 2.63
C SER A 9 -4.92 32.75 2.45
N SER A 10 -5.06 31.76 3.33
CA SER A 10 -4.44 30.44 3.14
C SER A 10 -5.52 29.37 3.20
N THR A 11 -6.03 29.07 2.01
CA THR A 11 -6.84 27.91 1.67
C THR A 11 -6.19 26.62 2.18
N HIS A 12 -6.66 26.09 3.30
CA HIS A 12 -6.28 24.78 3.81
C HIS A 12 -7.08 23.69 3.07
N ASN A 13 -6.69 23.40 1.84
CA ASN A 13 -7.13 22.20 1.11
C ASN A 13 -6.08 21.11 1.24
N LEU A 14 -6.20 20.31 2.31
CA LEU A 14 -5.39 19.12 2.52
C LEU A 14 -6.06 17.93 1.84
N HIS A 15 -5.75 17.72 0.57
CA HIS A 15 -6.12 16.50 -0.16
C HIS A 15 -5.05 15.43 0.08
N ASN A 16 -5.35 14.42 0.91
CA ASN A 16 -4.36 13.43 1.36
C ASN A 16 -4.67 12.03 0.82
N VAL A 17 -3.87 11.53 -0.12
CA VAL A 17 -3.67 10.08 -0.32
C VAL A 17 -2.63 9.63 0.69
N GLY A 18 -3.02 8.80 1.65
CA GLY A 18 -2.08 8.33 2.66
C GLY A 18 -1.13 7.26 2.10
N VAL A 19 0.15 7.58 2.04
CA VAL A 19 1.26 6.61 1.90
C VAL A 19 1.81 6.29 3.26
N VAL A 20 1.88 5.00 3.57
CA VAL A 20 2.66 4.52 4.70
C VAL A 20 4.13 4.51 4.31
N ARG A 21 4.92 5.24 5.10
CA ARG A 21 6.36 5.51 5.02
C ARG A 21 7.20 4.56 4.13
N SER A 22 7.68 5.04 2.98
CA SER A 22 8.97 4.63 2.38
C SER A 22 9.34 5.57 1.23
N ARG A 23 10.43 6.34 1.37
CA ARG A 23 11.07 7.12 0.28
C ARG A 23 11.62 6.26 -0.87
N LYS A 24 11.28 4.97 -0.93
CA LYS A 24 11.54 4.03 -2.03
C LYS A 24 10.25 3.47 -2.65
N ALA A 25 9.14 4.20 -2.66
CA ALA A 25 7.99 3.84 -3.49
C ALA A 25 8.32 4.11 -4.98
N LYS A 26 9.26 3.36 -5.54
CA LYS A 26 9.49 3.26 -6.98
C LYS A 26 8.89 1.92 -7.39
N MET A 27 7.67 1.93 -7.93
CA MET A 27 7.13 0.73 -8.57
C MET A 27 8.01 0.43 -9.78
N LEU A 28 8.87 -0.57 -9.64
CA LEU A 28 9.65 -1.12 -10.74
C LEU A 28 8.82 -2.26 -11.33
N ALA A 29 8.46 -2.12 -12.61
CA ALA A 29 7.71 -3.11 -13.34
C ALA A 29 8.62 -4.31 -13.66
N GLU A 30 8.47 -5.41 -12.92
CA GLU A 30 9.11 -6.70 -13.16
C GLU A 30 8.01 -7.76 -13.31
N TRP A 31 8.07 -8.60 -14.35
CA TRP A 31 7.06 -9.63 -14.60
C TRP A 31 7.37 -10.92 -13.82
N LYS A 32 6.41 -11.35 -12.97
CA LYS A 32 6.41 -12.64 -12.26
C LYS A 32 4.97 -13.17 -12.15
N PRO A 33 4.76 -14.51 -12.08
CA PRO A 33 3.42 -15.05 -11.86
C PRO A 33 2.86 -14.58 -10.50
N PRO A 34 1.60 -14.13 -10.45
CA PRO A 34 1.03 -13.55 -9.24
C PRO A 34 0.84 -14.61 -8.15
N VAL A 35 1.28 -14.28 -6.93
CA VAL A 35 1.10 -15.14 -5.74
C VAL A 35 -0.29 -14.96 -5.11
N TYR A 36 -0.91 -13.79 -5.29
CA TYR A 36 -2.19 -13.43 -4.71
C TYR A 36 -3.30 -13.34 -5.75
N ASP A 37 -4.55 -13.53 -5.31
CA ASP A 37 -5.71 -13.28 -6.16
C ASP A 37 -5.92 -11.77 -6.36
N ASN A 38 -5.41 -11.30 -7.49
CA ASN A 38 -5.50 -9.90 -7.90
C ASN A 38 -6.88 -9.55 -8.50
N GLU A 39 -7.79 -10.51 -8.70
CA GLU A 39 -9.13 -10.31 -9.26
C GLU A 39 -10.21 -10.20 -8.20
N SER A 40 -10.24 -11.12 -7.23
CA SER A 40 -11.23 -11.10 -6.13
C SER A 40 -10.75 -10.32 -4.90
N GLY A 41 -9.44 -10.11 -4.79
CA GLY A 41 -8.79 -9.39 -3.70
C GLY A 41 -8.48 -10.28 -2.50
N ILE A 42 -7.62 -9.77 -1.62
CA ILE A 42 -7.09 -10.47 -0.47
C ILE A 42 -7.70 -9.99 0.84
N THR A 43 -7.59 -10.84 1.84
CA THR A 43 -8.01 -10.60 3.21
C THR A 43 -6.79 -10.44 4.11
N LEU A 44 -6.82 -9.42 4.96
CA LEU A 44 -5.75 -9.12 5.90
C LEU A 44 -6.20 -9.25 7.35
N VAL A 45 -5.25 -9.59 8.21
CA VAL A 45 -5.40 -9.50 9.67
C VAL A 45 -4.28 -8.66 10.27
N THR A 46 -4.55 -7.93 11.33
CA THR A 46 -3.54 -7.19 12.07
C THR A 46 -2.75 -8.14 12.95
N ALA A 47 -1.44 -8.22 12.71
CA ALA A 47 -0.53 -9.00 13.54
C ALA A 47 -0.31 -8.34 14.89
N THR A 48 -0.23 -9.17 15.93
CA THR A 48 0.28 -8.79 17.24
C THR A 48 1.79 -8.53 17.20
N THR A 49 2.53 -9.27 16.37
CA THR A 49 3.97 -9.03 16.13
C THR A 49 4.21 -7.64 15.53
N ARG A 50 5.04 -6.84 16.20
CA ARG A 50 5.39 -5.48 15.77
C ARG A 50 6.55 -5.48 14.77
N ARG A 51 6.57 -4.45 13.93
CA ARG A 51 7.67 -4.24 12.99
C ARG A 51 8.94 -3.79 13.72
N ASN A 52 10.09 -4.14 13.15
CA ASN A 52 11.39 -3.74 13.69
C ASN A 52 11.50 -2.21 13.71
N SER A 53 11.91 -1.67 14.86
CA SER A 53 12.22 -0.24 14.96
C SER A 53 13.49 0.07 14.17
N PRO A 54 13.56 1.21 13.45
CA PRO A 54 14.77 1.66 12.77
C PRO A 54 16.01 1.76 13.67
N ASN A 55 15.83 1.89 14.99
CA ASN A 55 16.93 1.93 15.96
C ASN A 55 17.59 0.55 16.19
N ASN A 56 16.85 -0.53 15.99
CA ASN A 56 17.35 -1.89 16.15
C ASN A 56 17.76 -2.47 14.80
N PHE A 57 16.93 -2.21 13.78
CA PHE A 57 17.14 -2.71 12.44
C PHE A 57 16.40 -1.85 11.42
N ASP A 58 17.15 -1.22 10.53
CA ASP A 58 16.57 -0.32 9.52
C ASP A 58 15.80 -1.12 8.46
N SER A 59 14.48 -0.96 8.48
CA SER A 59 13.56 -1.64 7.54
C SER A 59 13.71 -1.13 6.09
N LYS A 60 14.48 -0.07 5.84
CA LYS A 60 14.79 0.42 4.48
C LYS A 60 15.87 -0.42 3.77
N ILE A 61 16.58 -1.26 4.52
CA ILE A 61 17.58 -2.18 3.99
C ILE A 61 16.89 -3.53 3.77
N HIS A 62 16.92 -4.04 2.54
CA HIS A 62 16.46 -5.41 2.30
C HIS A 62 17.44 -6.38 2.95
N HIS A 63 16.93 -7.20 3.86
CA HIS A 63 17.72 -7.99 4.79
C HIS A 63 17.04 -9.35 5.05
N ASN A 64 17.81 -10.35 5.48
CA ASN A 64 17.27 -11.69 5.75
C ASN A 64 16.81 -11.91 7.20
N ASN A 65 16.84 -10.88 8.04
CA ASN A 65 16.27 -10.97 9.39
C ASN A 65 14.74 -10.81 9.35
N LEU A 66 14.07 -11.89 8.93
CA LEU A 66 12.64 -11.93 8.68
C LEU A 66 11.85 -12.54 9.85
N LEU A 67 12.45 -12.70 11.04
CA LEU A 67 11.78 -13.40 12.15
C LEU A 67 10.42 -12.78 12.47
N ASN A 68 10.34 -11.46 12.61
CA ASN A 68 9.07 -10.77 12.88
C ASN A 68 8.07 -10.92 11.73
N ASN A 69 8.57 -10.92 10.49
CA ASN A 69 7.75 -11.07 9.29
C ASN A 69 7.19 -12.50 9.18
N ILE A 70 7.98 -13.52 9.52
CA ILE A 70 7.57 -14.92 9.57
C ILE A 70 6.53 -15.13 10.67
N LEU A 71 6.74 -14.56 11.86
CA LEU A 71 5.76 -14.63 12.96
C LEU A 71 4.44 -13.98 12.56
N ALA A 72 4.48 -12.79 11.96
CA ALA A 72 3.29 -12.14 11.43
C ALA A 72 2.58 -13.01 10.37
N LYS A 73 3.32 -13.70 9.49
CA LYS A 73 2.71 -14.63 8.53
C LYS A 73 2.05 -15.83 9.20
N VAL A 74 2.67 -16.38 10.25
CA VAL A 74 2.09 -17.48 11.03
C VAL A 74 0.78 -17.04 11.68
N GLU A 75 0.72 -15.82 12.21
CA GLU A 75 -0.51 -15.24 12.76
C GLU A 75 -1.60 -15.06 11.67
N GLY A 76 -1.21 -14.59 10.49
CA GLY A 76 -2.08 -14.48 9.32
C GLY A 76 -2.70 -15.82 8.91
N ASN A 77 -1.84 -16.82 8.73
CA ASN A 77 -2.26 -18.18 8.38
C ASN A 77 -3.20 -18.78 9.43
N ASN A 78 -2.89 -18.61 10.72
CA ASN A 78 -3.73 -19.10 11.81
C ASN A 78 -5.10 -18.41 11.86
N SER A 79 -5.19 -17.18 11.37
CA SER A 79 -6.42 -16.40 11.26
C SER A 79 -7.17 -16.62 9.94
N GLN A 80 -6.69 -17.55 9.09
CA GLN A 80 -7.22 -17.80 7.75
C GLN A 80 -7.26 -16.55 6.84
N ALA A 81 -6.33 -15.62 7.09
CA ALA A 81 -6.13 -14.44 6.25
C ALA A 81 -4.99 -14.69 5.25
N ASP A 82 -5.06 -14.04 4.10
CA ASP A 82 -4.04 -14.16 3.05
C ASP A 82 -2.73 -13.53 3.49
N ASP A 83 -2.78 -12.42 4.22
CA ASP A 83 -1.59 -11.75 4.74
C ASP A 83 -1.85 -10.98 6.04
N ALA A 84 -0.79 -10.53 6.71
CA ALA A 84 -0.83 -9.88 8.00
C ALA A 84 -0.24 -8.47 7.96
N ILE A 85 -1.01 -7.49 8.46
CA ILE A 85 -0.59 -6.09 8.64
C ILE A 85 0.24 -5.98 9.91
N MET A 86 1.44 -5.41 9.79
CA MET A 86 2.32 -5.15 10.92
C MET A 86 2.25 -3.67 11.33
N LEU A 87 2.14 -3.44 12.63
CA LEU A 87 2.16 -2.11 13.23
C LEU A 87 3.57 -1.73 13.71
N ASP A 88 3.86 -0.44 13.72
CA ASP A 88 5.04 0.12 14.37
C ASP A 88 4.88 0.15 15.90
N LYS A 89 5.96 0.52 16.60
CA LYS A 89 5.98 0.62 18.07
C LYS A 89 4.98 1.65 18.63
N ASP A 90 4.59 2.63 17.82
CA ASP A 90 3.68 3.72 18.18
C ASP A 90 2.21 3.36 17.83
N GLY A 91 1.96 2.18 17.24
CA GLY A 91 0.63 1.70 16.87
C GLY A 91 0.13 2.15 15.49
N TYR A 92 0.98 2.77 14.68
CA TYR A 92 0.66 3.12 13.29
C TYR A 92 0.93 1.94 12.36
N VAL A 93 0.24 1.90 11.23
CA VAL A 93 0.50 0.89 10.19
C VAL A 93 1.89 1.11 9.61
N SER A 94 2.65 0.04 9.41
CA SER A 94 3.99 0.08 8.80
C SER A 94 3.99 -0.55 7.41
N GLU A 95 3.71 -1.85 7.33
CA GLU A 95 3.67 -2.64 6.09
C GLU A 95 3.01 -3.99 6.40
N THR A 96 2.80 -4.84 5.39
CA THR A 96 2.48 -6.24 5.65
C THR A 96 3.76 -7.04 5.90
N ASN A 97 3.62 -8.35 6.11
CA ASN A 97 4.77 -9.22 6.32
C ASN A 97 5.78 -9.23 5.13
N ALA A 98 5.35 -8.88 3.93
CA ALA A 98 6.09 -9.09 2.69
C ALA A 98 5.82 -8.02 1.63
N THR A 99 4.84 -7.15 1.84
CA THR A 99 4.42 -6.13 0.87
C THR A 99 4.16 -4.79 1.54
N ASN A 100 4.32 -3.70 0.78
CA ASN A 100 3.92 -2.38 1.22
C ASN A 100 2.39 -2.24 1.10
N ILE A 101 1.78 -1.42 1.95
CA ILE A 101 0.32 -1.23 1.99
C ILE A 101 -0.05 0.23 1.75
N PHE A 102 -1.11 0.43 0.98
CA PHE A 102 -1.60 1.73 0.52
C PHE A 102 -3.11 1.82 0.72
N LEU A 103 -3.60 3.04 0.96
CA LEU A 103 -5.03 3.30 1.04
C LEU A 103 -5.44 4.44 0.11
N VAL A 104 -6.70 4.41 -0.28
CA VAL A 104 -7.40 5.46 -1.00
C VAL A 104 -8.57 5.92 -0.14
N LYS A 105 -8.67 7.23 0.08
CA LYS A 105 -9.76 7.84 0.87
C LYS A 105 -10.17 9.17 0.25
N LYS A 106 -11.45 9.32 -0.11
CA LYS A 106 -12.06 10.48 -0.78
C LYS A 106 -13.17 11.06 0.11
N GLY A 107 -12.81 12.08 0.88
CA GLY A 107 -13.74 12.79 1.78
C GLY A 107 -14.40 14.05 1.20
N GLN A 108 -14.24 14.37 -0.09
CA GLN A 108 -14.96 15.49 -0.74
C GLN A 108 -14.98 15.28 -2.26
N VAL A 109 -16.17 15.48 -2.81
CA VAL A 109 -16.55 15.43 -4.23
C VAL A 109 -15.49 16.06 -5.13
N MET A 110 -15.09 15.37 -6.21
CA MET A 110 -14.72 16.02 -7.47
C MET A 110 -15.09 15.12 -8.64
N GLU A 111 -16.17 15.50 -9.29
CA GLU A 111 -16.72 15.05 -10.58
C GLU A 111 -15.77 15.35 -11.77
N LEU A 112 -14.54 15.80 -11.51
CA LEU A 112 -13.52 16.14 -12.50
C LEU A 112 -12.12 15.68 -12.06
N VAL A 113 -11.82 14.38 -12.11
CA VAL A 113 -10.45 13.93 -12.39
C VAL A 113 -10.38 13.76 -13.90
N VAL A 114 -10.44 14.87 -14.64
CA VAL A 114 -10.69 14.89 -16.08
C VAL A 114 -9.53 14.32 -16.92
N LYS A 115 -8.43 13.84 -16.30
CA LYS A 115 -7.32 13.13 -16.98
C LYS A 115 -6.19 12.58 -16.06
N GLU A 116 -6.23 12.72 -14.72
CA GLU A 116 -5.36 13.67 -13.99
C GLU A 116 -4.73 13.10 -12.68
N ASN A 117 -3.39 13.15 -12.58
CA ASN A 117 -2.55 13.36 -11.39
C ASN A 117 -3.05 12.92 -9.98
N PHE A 118 -2.78 11.67 -9.56
CA PHE A 118 -2.94 11.26 -8.16
C PHE A 118 -1.91 11.99 -7.26
N LEU A 119 -2.38 12.76 -6.29
CA LEU A 119 -1.51 13.32 -5.24
C LEU A 119 -1.07 12.19 -4.31
N LEU A 120 0.22 12.02 -4.06
CA LEU A 120 0.76 11.00 -3.15
C LEU A 120 1.24 11.68 -1.85
N ALA A 121 0.70 11.34 -0.68
CA ALA A 121 1.11 11.95 0.60
C ALA A 121 1.66 10.92 1.60
N GLU A 122 2.99 10.90 1.78
CA GLU A 122 3.66 10.06 2.78
C GLU A 122 3.45 10.59 4.20
N ARG A 123 2.69 9.84 5.02
CA ARG A 123 2.43 10.17 6.42
C ARG A 123 2.21 8.92 7.27
N ARG A 124 2.18 9.11 8.59
CA ARG A 124 1.71 8.08 9.52
C ARG A 124 0.21 7.91 9.37
N ILE A 125 -0.23 6.67 9.31
CA ILE A 125 -1.63 6.30 9.11
C ILE A 125 -2.01 5.32 10.21
N SER A 126 -3.11 5.61 10.89
CA SER A 126 -3.65 4.73 11.92
C SER A 126 -4.39 3.54 11.30
N LEU A 127 -4.49 2.44 12.04
CA LEU A 127 -5.28 1.29 11.60
C LEU A 127 -6.77 1.65 11.37
N SER A 128 -7.29 2.60 12.15
CA SER A 128 -8.67 3.10 11.99
C SER A 128 -8.93 3.77 10.64
N GLU A 129 -7.91 4.41 10.06
CA GLU A 129 -8.02 5.02 8.73
C GLU A 129 -8.06 3.96 7.64
N PHE A 130 -7.34 2.84 7.80
CA PHE A 130 -7.44 1.70 6.89
C PHE A 130 -8.83 1.06 6.94
N HIS A 131 -9.41 0.89 8.13
CA HIS A 131 -10.77 0.36 8.26
C HIS A 131 -11.87 1.25 7.65
N THR A 132 -11.58 2.53 7.44
CA THR A 132 -12.52 3.53 6.89
C THR A 132 -12.06 4.08 5.54
N ALA A 133 -11.14 3.37 4.88
CA ALA A 133 -10.69 3.71 3.54
C ALA A 133 -11.74 3.24 2.52
N ASP A 134 -11.78 3.93 1.37
CA ASP A 134 -12.63 3.54 0.25
C ASP A 134 -12.03 2.35 -0.50
N GLU A 135 -10.70 2.35 -0.66
CA GLU A 135 -9.96 1.24 -1.25
C GLU A 135 -8.65 1.03 -0.47
N VAL A 136 -8.18 -0.21 -0.38
CA VAL A 136 -6.86 -0.56 0.15
C VAL A 136 -6.22 -1.54 -0.82
N PHE A 137 -4.92 -1.41 -1.05
CA PHE A 137 -4.17 -2.35 -1.86
C PHE A 137 -2.74 -2.50 -1.34
N THR A 138 -2.12 -3.62 -1.66
CA THR A 138 -0.71 -3.88 -1.35
C THR A 138 0.13 -3.92 -2.62
N THR A 139 1.43 -3.65 -2.46
CA THR A 139 2.39 -3.78 -3.56
C THR A 139 3.61 -4.57 -3.15
N GLY A 140 4.07 -5.47 -4.01
CA GLY A 140 5.34 -6.15 -3.83
C GLY A 140 5.81 -6.85 -5.10
N THR A 141 7.10 -7.18 -5.17
CA THR A 141 7.72 -7.80 -6.36
C THR A 141 7.05 -9.11 -6.79
N MET A 142 6.50 -9.88 -5.85
CA MET A 142 5.84 -11.17 -6.13
C MET A 142 4.30 -11.09 -6.13
N GLY A 143 3.73 -10.03 -5.55
CA GLY A 143 2.27 -9.80 -5.46
C GLY A 143 1.73 -8.82 -6.51
N GLU A 144 2.62 -8.16 -7.25
CA GLU A 144 2.30 -6.98 -8.07
C GLU A 144 1.52 -5.95 -7.27
N LEU A 145 0.25 -5.72 -7.65
CA LEU A 145 -0.69 -4.81 -7.02
C LEU A 145 -1.95 -5.62 -6.65
N SER A 146 -2.06 -5.98 -5.36
CA SER A 146 -3.13 -6.83 -4.84
C SER A 146 -4.18 -5.99 -4.10
N PRO A 147 -5.46 -6.03 -4.50
CA PRO A 147 -6.53 -5.33 -3.80
C PRO A 147 -6.83 -5.99 -2.45
N VAL A 148 -7.13 -5.20 -1.43
CA VAL A 148 -7.52 -5.67 -0.09
C VAL A 148 -9.00 -5.37 0.12
N VAL A 149 -9.80 -6.42 0.27
CA VAL A 149 -11.27 -6.31 0.43
C VAL A 149 -11.74 -6.42 1.88
N LYS A 150 -10.89 -6.96 2.76
CA LYS A 150 -11.25 -7.21 4.16
C LYS A 150 -10.04 -7.08 5.07
N ILE A 151 -10.20 -6.39 6.19
CA ILE A 151 -9.18 -6.25 7.23
C ILE A 151 -9.82 -6.55 8.59
N ASP A 152 -9.26 -7.49 9.37
CA ASP A 152 -9.73 -7.82 10.73
C ASP A 152 -11.22 -8.16 10.81
N GLY A 153 -11.74 -8.89 9.82
CA GLY A 153 -13.17 -9.19 9.75
C GLY A 153 -14.03 -8.10 9.13
N ARG A 154 -13.52 -6.87 8.98
CA ARG A 154 -14.24 -5.72 8.42
C ARG A 154 -14.06 -5.61 6.92
N VAL A 155 -15.16 -5.44 6.20
CA VAL A 155 -15.14 -5.18 4.76
C VAL A 155 -14.67 -3.75 4.51
N ILE A 156 -13.76 -3.59 3.55
CA ILE A 156 -13.23 -2.29 3.10
C ILE A 156 -14.05 -1.83 1.90
N GLY A 157 -14.48 -0.57 1.89
CA GLY A 157 -15.35 -0.03 0.85
C GLY A 157 -16.63 -0.85 0.68
N ASP A 158 -16.85 -1.38 -0.52
CA ASP A 158 -17.97 -2.27 -0.88
C ASP A 158 -17.59 -3.77 -0.90
N GLY A 159 -16.37 -4.11 -0.46
CA GLY A 159 -15.84 -5.47 -0.48
C GLY A 159 -15.46 -5.97 -1.87
N ARG A 160 -15.35 -5.07 -2.85
CA ARG A 160 -14.91 -5.38 -4.21
C ARG A 160 -13.64 -4.60 -4.53
N VAL A 161 -12.98 -5.01 -5.61
CA VAL A 161 -11.82 -4.28 -6.13
C VAL A 161 -12.29 -2.93 -6.68
N GLY A 162 -11.84 -1.85 -6.04
CA GLY A 162 -12.23 -0.50 -6.40
C GLY A 162 -11.65 0.00 -7.74
N PRO A 163 -12.24 1.07 -8.30
CA PRO A 163 -11.88 1.60 -9.60
C PRO A 163 -10.45 2.14 -9.66
N VAL A 164 -9.93 2.75 -8.58
CA VAL A 164 -8.56 3.30 -8.57
C VAL A 164 -7.55 2.15 -8.62
N THR A 165 -7.77 1.13 -7.80
CA THR A 165 -6.91 -0.07 -7.76
C THR A 165 -6.87 -0.76 -9.12
N ARG A 166 -8.03 -0.90 -9.78
CA ARG A 166 -8.12 -1.51 -11.12
C ARG A 166 -7.41 -0.69 -12.20
N GLN A 167 -7.52 0.64 -12.15
CA GLN A 167 -6.79 1.52 -13.06
C GLN A 167 -5.28 1.36 -12.90
N LEU A 168 -4.78 1.29 -11.66
CA LEU A 168 -3.36 1.09 -11.38
C LEU A 168 -2.87 -0.29 -11.85
N GLN A 169 -3.66 -1.36 -11.67
CA GLN A 169 -3.33 -2.69 -12.20
C GLN A 169 -3.19 -2.67 -13.72
N ASN A 170 -4.11 -2.01 -14.44
CA ASN A 170 -4.04 -1.91 -15.89
C ASN A 170 -2.81 -1.13 -16.35
N ALA A 171 -2.53 0.03 -15.73
CA ALA A 171 -1.34 0.82 -16.03
C ALA A 171 -0.04 0.06 -15.74
N TYR A 172 0.00 -0.73 -14.65
CA TYR A 172 1.16 -1.58 -14.33
C TYR A 172 1.39 -2.68 -15.38
N LYS A 173 0.32 -3.32 -15.86
CA LYS A 173 0.39 -4.32 -16.94
C LYS A 173 0.92 -3.72 -18.24
N GLU A 174 0.43 -2.55 -18.63
CA GLU A 174 0.90 -1.84 -19.83
C GLU A 174 2.39 -1.49 -19.73
N LEU A 175 2.83 -0.98 -18.58
CA LEU A 175 4.24 -0.66 -18.33
C LEU A 175 5.11 -1.91 -18.37
N THR A 176 4.68 -3.01 -17.74
CA THR A 176 5.44 -4.27 -17.70
C THR A 176 5.61 -4.85 -19.10
N ALA A 177 4.58 -4.75 -19.96
CA ALA A 177 4.66 -5.17 -21.36
C ALA A 177 5.59 -4.26 -22.20
N GLY A 178 5.65 -2.96 -21.91
CA GLY A 178 6.44 -1.99 -22.66
C GLY A 178 7.90 -1.83 -22.22
N SER A 179 8.21 -2.02 -20.94
CA SER A 179 9.55 -1.77 -20.36
C SER A 179 10.26 -3.03 -19.84
N GLY A 180 9.66 -4.21 -19.98
CA GLY A 180 10.25 -5.45 -19.52
C GLY A 180 11.55 -5.78 -20.25
N VAL A 181 12.61 -6.09 -19.50
CA VAL A 181 13.84 -6.66 -20.08
C VAL A 181 13.56 -8.13 -20.40
N PRO A 182 13.73 -8.59 -21.65
CA PRO A 182 13.54 -10.00 -22.00
C PRO A 182 14.48 -10.87 -21.16
N ILE A 183 13.94 -11.89 -20.48
CA ILE A 183 14.77 -12.88 -19.80
C ILE A 183 15.44 -13.73 -20.88
N PRO A 184 16.78 -13.80 -20.94
CA PRO A 184 17.44 -14.70 -21.86
C PRO A 184 17.05 -16.13 -21.51
N THR A 185 16.25 -16.76 -22.36
CA THR A 185 16.00 -18.20 -22.30
C THR A 185 17.31 -18.90 -22.61
N TYR A 186 17.95 -19.47 -21.59
CA TYR A 186 18.97 -20.49 -21.80
C TYR A 186 18.29 -21.67 -22.50
N GLN A 187 18.38 -21.72 -23.83
CA GLN A 187 17.95 -22.87 -24.59
C GLN A 187 18.83 -24.07 -24.18
N GLN A 188 18.14 -25.16 -23.86
CA GLN A 188 18.69 -26.43 -23.42
C GLN A 188 19.78 -26.93 -24.39
N SER A 189 20.95 -27.27 -23.84
CA SER A 189 22.01 -28.02 -24.51
C SER A 189 21.58 -29.45 -24.82
#